data_AF-A0A4Y3NG24-F1
#
_entry.id   AF-A0A4Y3NG24-F1
#
_cell.length_a   1.000
_cell.length_b   1.000
_cell.length_c   1.000
_cell.angle_alpha   90.00
_cell.angle_beta   90.00
_cell.angle_gamma   90.00
#
_symmetry.space_group_name_H-M   'P 1'
#
loop_
_entity.id
_entity.type
_entity.pdbx_description
1 polymer ?
#
loop_
_entity_poly.entity_id
_entity_poly.type
_entity_poly.pdbx_seq_one_letter_code
_entity_poly.pdbx_strand_id
1 'polypeptide(L)'
;MTIEPVRSKRRPVLIVLTIALVLALIASVTVISLTTTAAQQRKESLVRLKDERLTALVEARGKIQPAVNTYLAAYKKARNAPASLEEAEKSSAKERDEFQQTINSARAALTEVQGGNTAGSEEDTVPEAVALLSDSYQAYLESMEGLVDSYPLFEGLFRQDAGCSGLFVGSKAANLRERQTLLAQAAVPCREAVNQLKQSKNVAYVEFARTLDNEIAQLESHAETTAKSEENYNEFVRLKDEYVKKIDEATARNAPDAEYLKLADELKALNTRIKNNRSEFDFAAKRYLNGVRDMPTLVEEVFSKNVSDHIKHHDAVIPIRVQVLKDAIDADLAE
;
A
#
# COMPACT_ATOMS: atom_id res chain seq x y z
N MET A 1 -54.32 40.48 84.13
CA MET A 1 -54.20 40.46 82.66
C MET A 1 -52.74 40.30 82.31
N THR A 2 -52.40 39.16 81.74
CA THR A 2 -51.08 38.79 81.24
C THR A 2 -50.77 39.58 79.97
N ILE A 3 -49.59 40.19 79.89
CA ILE A 3 -49.08 40.83 78.66
C ILE A 3 -47.94 39.93 78.16
N GLU A 4 -48.17 39.22 77.06
CA GLU A 4 -47.14 38.48 76.33
C GLU A 4 -46.20 39.44 75.59
N PRO A 5 -44.89 39.15 75.49
CA PRO A 5 -44.00 39.86 74.59
C PRO A 5 -44.09 39.28 73.18
N VAL A 6 -44.43 40.13 72.21
CA VAL A 6 -44.41 39.80 70.78
C VAL A 6 -42.97 39.51 70.35
N ARG A 7 -42.66 38.22 70.12
CA ARG A 7 -41.39 37.78 69.50
C ARG A 7 -41.26 38.38 68.10
N SER A 8 -40.34 39.33 67.94
CA SER A 8 -39.92 39.90 66.66
C SER A 8 -39.30 38.80 65.76
N LYS A 9 -40.08 38.25 64.82
CA LYS A 9 -39.65 37.26 63.81
C LYS A 9 -38.77 37.82 62.67
N ARG A 10 -38.45 39.13 62.66
CA ARG A 10 -37.72 39.77 61.53
C ARG A 10 -36.20 39.61 61.56
N ARG A 11 -35.58 39.40 62.73
CA ARG A 11 -34.11 39.24 62.86
C ARG A 11 -33.54 37.95 62.24
N PRO A 12 -34.14 36.75 62.39
CA PRO A 12 -33.57 35.53 61.79
C PRO A 12 -33.67 35.51 60.26
N VAL A 13 -34.72 36.12 59.68
CA VAL A 13 -34.91 36.19 58.23
C VAL A 13 -33.82 37.06 57.57
N LEU A 14 -33.44 38.18 58.20
CA LEU A 14 -32.39 39.08 57.70
C LEU A 14 -31.00 38.43 57.73
N ILE A 15 -30.71 37.61 58.74
CA ILE A 15 -29.44 36.89 58.87
C ILE A 15 -29.33 35.78 57.80
N VAL A 16 -30.41 35.04 57.54
CA VAL A 16 -30.45 34.01 56.50
C VAL A 16 -30.30 34.63 55.10
N LEU A 17 -30.95 35.76 54.84
CA LEU A 17 -30.84 36.48 53.55
C LEU A 17 -29.43 37.02 53.29
N THR A 18 -28.76 37.54 54.33
CA THR A 18 -27.38 38.02 54.20
C THR A 18 -26.38 36.88 54.00
N ILE A 19 -26.56 35.75 54.69
CA ILE A 19 -25.72 34.55 54.47
C ILE A 19 -25.92 33.99 53.06
N ALA A 20 -27.16 33.89 52.57
CA ALA A 20 -27.45 33.40 51.23
C ALA A 20 -26.85 34.32 50.15
N LEU A 21 -26.89 35.64 50.33
CA LEU A 21 -26.32 36.61 49.41
C LEU A 21 -24.79 36.55 49.38
N VAL A 22 -24.15 36.36 50.54
CA VAL A 22 -22.70 36.17 50.66
C VAL A 22 -22.26 34.85 50.02
N LEU A 23 -23.00 33.76 50.22
CA LEU A 23 -22.73 32.47 49.56
C LEU A 23 -22.91 32.55 48.05
N ALA A 24 -23.92 33.26 47.55
CA ALA A 24 -24.11 33.50 46.13
C ALA A 24 -23.00 34.37 45.51
N LEU A 25 -22.50 35.36 46.25
CA LEU A 25 -21.34 36.17 45.86
C LEU A 25 -20.05 35.35 45.82
N ILE A 26 -19.80 34.50 46.81
CA ILE A 26 -18.64 33.62 46.83
C ILE A 26 -18.71 32.61 45.68
N ALA A 27 -19.89 32.01 45.45
CA ALA A 27 -20.11 31.06 44.36
C ALA A 27 -19.97 31.71 42.97
N SER A 28 -20.42 32.96 42.79
CA SER A 28 -20.25 33.68 41.52
C SER A 28 -18.79 34.09 41.30
N VAL A 29 -18.07 34.54 42.32
CA VAL A 29 -16.64 34.86 42.22
C VAL A 29 -15.80 33.60 41.93
N THR A 30 -16.11 32.44 42.52
CA THR A 30 -15.40 31.19 42.20
C THR A 30 -15.72 30.72 40.78
N VAL A 31 -16.98 30.81 40.34
CA VAL A 31 -17.35 30.48 38.94
C VAL A 31 -16.64 31.38 37.95
N ILE A 32 -16.64 32.70 38.16
CA ILE A 32 -15.93 33.66 37.30
C ILE A 32 -14.43 33.36 37.27
N SER A 33 -13.81 33.12 38.43
CA SER A 33 -12.38 32.80 38.52
C SER A 33 -12.01 31.49 37.83
N LEU A 34 -12.88 30.47 37.91
CA LEU A 34 -12.70 29.19 37.21
C LEU A 34 -12.86 29.36 35.69
N THR A 35 -13.83 30.16 35.25
CA THR A 35 -14.04 30.41 33.81
C THR A 35 -12.90 31.22 33.18
N THR A 36 -12.35 32.22 33.89
CA THR A 36 -11.23 33.02 33.37
C THR A 36 -9.92 32.25 33.35
N THR A 37 -9.66 31.40 34.34
CA THR A 37 -8.48 30.50 34.31
C THR A 37 -8.59 29.44 33.22
N ALA A 38 -9.77 28.87 33.01
CA ALA A 38 -9.99 27.90 31.92
C ALA A 38 -9.82 28.53 30.53
N ALA A 39 -10.36 29.73 30.30
CA ALA A 39 -10.20 30.45 29.03
C ALA A 39 -8.74 30.83 28.75
N GLN A 40 -8.02 31.33 29.77
CA GLN A 40 -6.60 31.64 29.65
C GLN A 40 -5.75 30.39 29.36
N GLN A 41 -6.04 29.27 30.04
CA GLN A 41 -5.37 27.99 29.79
C GLN A 41 -5.64 27.46 28.39
N ARG A 42 -6.88 27.57 27.87
CA ARG A 42 -7.22 27.22 26.49
C ARG A 42 -6.40 28.04 25.50
N LYS A 43 -6.35 29.36 25.69
CA LYS A 43 -5.56 30.27 24.84
C LYS A 43 -4.07 29.89 24.80
N GLU A 44 -3.47 29.66 25.97
CA GLU A 44 -2.07 29.25 26.06
C GLU A 44 -1.82 27.87 25.43
N SER A 45 -2.77 26.93 25.56
CA SER A 45 -2.70 25.61 24.91
C SER A 45 -2.72 25.72 23.39
N LEU A 46 -3.62 26.54 22.85
CA LEU A 46 -3.76 26.75 21.40
C LEU A 46 -2.52 27.43 20.79
N VAL A 47 -1.96 28.43 21.47
CA VAL A 47 -0.69 29.06 21.05
C VAL A 47 0.44 28.04 21.04
N ARG A 48 0.58 27.21 22.09
CA ARG A 48 1.59 26.14 22.13
C ARG A 48 1.37 25.10 21.04
N LEU A 49 0.11 24.74 20.76
CA LEU A 49 -0.22 23.83 19.67
C LEU A 49 0.24 24.40 18.32
N LYS A 50 -0.05 25.67 18.07
CA LYS A 50 0.26 26.37 16.82
C LYS A 50 1.77 26.55 16.58
N ASP A 51 2.49 27.02 17.60
CA ASP A 51 3.86 27.51 17.42
C ASP A 51 4.92 26.47 17.80
N GLU A 52 4.70 25.70 18.86
CA GLU A 52 5.70 24.74 19.36
C GLU A 52 5.44 23.33 18.81
N ARG A 53 4.24 22.79 19.05
CA ARG A 53 3.95 21.37 18.76
C ARG A 53 3.88 21.09 17.26
N LEU A 54 3.20 21.96 16.50
CA LEU A 54 3.16 21.86 15.04
C LEU A 54 4.54 22.00 14.40
N THR A 55 5.38 22.92 14.90
CA THR A 55 6.75 23.09 14.40
C THR A 55 7.58 21.84 14.66
N ALA A 56 7.53 21.28 15.88
CA ALA A 56 8.22 20.04 16.23
C ALA A 56 7.76 18.85 15.35
N LEU A 57 6.47 18.74 15.05
CA LEU A 57 5.93 17.70 14.17
C LEU A 57 6.45 17.85 12.72
N VAL A 58 6.46 19.06 12.18
CA VAL A 58 6.98 19.35 10.84
C VAL A 58 8.49 19.07 10.76
N GLU A 59 9.26 19.47 11.77
CA GLU A 59 10.69 19.19 11.84
C GLU A 59 10.99 17.70 11.95
N ALA A 60 10.22 16.96 12.76
CA ALA A 60 10.35 15.51 12.87
C ALA A 60 10.04 14.82 11.53
N ARG A 61 9.00 15.27 10.82
CA ARG A 61 8.68 14.79 9.46
C ARG A 61 9.83 14.99 8.48
N GLY A 62 10.44 16.18 8.50
CA GLY A 62 11.53 16.55 7.60
C GLY A 62 12.76 15.65 7.70
N LYS A 63 12.92 14.92 8.82
CA LYS A 63 14.03 13.99 9.05
C LYS A 63 13.78 12.57 8.52
N ILE A 64 12.52 12.20 8.27
CA ILE A 64 12.15 10.82 7.91
C ILE A 64 12.68 10.41 6.55
N GLN A 65 12.41 11.18 5.50
CA GLN A 65 12.86 10.81 4.15
C GLN A 65 14.39 10.75 4.03
N PRO A 66 15.19 11.67 4.63
CA PRO A 66 16.63 11.51 4.73
C PRO A 66 17.07 10.20 5.41
N ALA A 67 16.40 9.80 6.50
CA ALA A 67 16.70 8.55 7.20
C ALA A 67 16.37 7.32 6.34
N VAL A 68 15.23 7.32 5.64
CA VAL A 68 14.87 6.29 4.64
C VAL A 68 15.96 6.18 3.59
N ASN A 69 16.35 7.30 2.96
CA ASN A 69 17.36 7.30 1.90
C ASN A 69 18.70 6.76 2.38
N THR A 70 19.09 7.10 3.62
CA THR A 70 20.31 6.61 4.26
C THR A 70 20.26 5.09 4.44
N TYR A 71 19.16 4.55 4.97
CA TYR A 71 18.97 3.11 5.11
C TYR A 71 18.99 2.38 3.75
N LEU A 72 18.20 2.84 2.77
CA LEU A 72 18.12 2.20 1.45
C LEU A 72 19.49 2.18 0.75
N ALA A 73 20.26 3.26 0.87
CA ALA A 73 21.62 3.35 0.34
C ALA A 73 22.59 2.39 1.05
N ALA A 74 22.53 2.31 2.39
CA ALA A 74 23.34 1.39 3.18
C ALA A 74 23.02 -0.08 2.85
N TYR A 75 21.74 -0.44 2.79
CA TYR A 75 21.29 -1.78 2.43
C TYR A 75 21.71 -2.15 1.00
N LYS A 76 21.50 -1.24 0.03
CA LYS A 76 21.95 -1.44 -1.36
C LYS A 76 23.47 -1.62 -1.45
N LYS A 77 24.24 -0.82 -0.72
CA LYS A 77 25.70 -0.95 -0.66
C LYS A 77 26.12 -2.31 -0.10
N ALA A 78 25.45 -2.77 0.96
CA ALA A 78 25.72 -4.08 1.54
C ALA A 78 25.38 -5.22 0.56
N ARG A 79 24.27 -5.11 -0.17
CA ARG A 79 23.83 -6.10 -1.17
C ARG A 79 24.61 -6.07 -2.50
N ASN A 80 25.42 -5.04 -2.77
CA ASN A 80 26.29 -4.99 -3.95
C ASN A 80 27.58 -5.82 -3.77
N ALA A 81 27.93 -6.22 -2.55
CA ALA A 81 28.83 -7.33 -2.31
C ALA A 81 28.07 -8.65 -2.52
N PRO A 82 28.72 -9.80 -2.78
CA PRO A 82 28.08 -11.13 -2.75
C PRO A 82 27.70 -11.53 -1.31
N ALA A 83 27.09 -10.61 -0.56
CA ALA A 83 26.64 -10.76 0.80
C ALA A 83 25.24 -11.39 0.81
N SER A 84 25.00 -12.29 1.75
CA SER A 84 23.67 -12.86 1.98
C SER A 84 22.67 -11.77 2.42
N LEU A 85 21.37 -12.10 2.37
CA LEU A 85 20.33 -11.21 2.91
C LEU A 85 20.61 -10.87 4.39
N GLU A 86 20.97 -11.87 5.21
CA GLU A 86 21.27 -11.71 6.63
C GLU A 86 22.49 -10.78 6.86
N GLU A 87 23.53 -10.91 6.04
CA GLU A 87 24.72 -10.05 6.12
C GLU A 87 24.40 -8.60 5.73
N ALA A 88 23.54 -8.40 4.74
CA ALA A 88 23.10 -7.07 4.35
C ALA A 88 22.22 -6.40 5.41
N GLU A 89 21.30 -7.15 6.03
CA GLU A 89 20.49 -6.65 7.14
C GLU A 89 21.37 -6.28 8.34
N LYS A 90 22.32 -7.13 8.70
CA LYS A 90 23.27 -6.84 9.77
C LYS A 90 24.13 -5.60 9.49
N SER A 91 24.57 -5.43 8.24
CA SER A 91 25.42 -4.31 7.83
C SER A 91 24.69 -2.97 7.74
N SER A 92 23.36 -2.98 7.65
CA SER A 92 22.50 -1.80 7.56
C SER A 92 21.64 -1.59 8.83
N ALA A 93 21.86 -2.39 9.87
CA ALA A 93 21.07 -2.38 11.10
C ALA A 93 21.15 -1.01 11.81
N LYS A 94 22.33 -0.38 11.82
CA LYS A 94 22.51 0.94 12.42
C LYS A 94 21.60 1.99 11.75
N GLU A 95 21.63 2.06 10.43
CA GLU A 95 20.82 3.02 9.67
C GLU A 95 19.32 2.70 9.79
N ARG A 96 18.95 1.42 9.94
CA ARG A 96 17.57 1.01 10.25
C ARG A 96 17.13 1.48 11.64
N ASP A 97 17.98 1.34 12.65
CA ASP A 97 17.69 1.78 14.02
C ASP A 97 17.55 3.32 14.09
N GLU A 98 18.42 4.06 13.39
CA GLU A 98 18.34 5.52 13.26
C GLU A 98 17.03 5.96 12.57
N PHE A 99 16.60 5.24 11.53
CA PHE A 99 15.30 5.44 10.92
C PHE A 99 14.16 5.19 11.91
N GLN A 100 14.19 4.09 12.66
CA GLN A 100 13.14 3.77 13.63
C GLN A 100 13.05 4.82 14.74
N GLN A 101 14.19 5.32 15.22
CA GLN A 101 14.23 6.42 16.18
C GLN A 101 13.59 7.69 15.62
N THR A 102 13.83 7.99 14.34
CA THR A 102 13.24 9.14 13.65
C THR A 102 11.72 9.00 13.54
N ILE A 103 11.22 7.82 13.16
CA ILE A 103 9.77 7.53 13.12
C ILE A 103 9.14 7.66 14.50
N ASN A 104 9.76 7.10 15.54
CA ASN A 104 9.24 7.16 16.90
C ASN A 104 9.18 8.61 17.42
N SER A 105 10.16 9.43 17.06
CA SER A 105 10.16 10.87 17.39
C SER A 105 9.00 11.60 16.70
N ALA A 106 8.73 11.30 15.43
CA ALA A 106 7.60 11.88 14.70
C ALA A 106 6.24 11.42 15.26
N ARG A 107 6.12 10.16 15.68
CA ARG A 107 4.93 9.67 16.40
C ARG A 107 4.72 10.40 17.72
N ALA A 108 5.78 10.56 18.52
CA ALA A 108 5.68 11.30 19.77
C ALA A 108 5.23 12.74 19.53
N ALA A 109 5.81 13.43 18.53
CA ALA A 109 5.38 14.77 18.16
C ALA A 109 3.91 14.82 17.67
N LEU A 110 3.45 13.78 16.97
CA LEU A 110 2.05 13.68 16.55
C LEU A 110 1.11 13.49 17.75
N THR A 111 1.48 12.63 18.71
CA THR A 111 0.73 12.45 19.96
C THR A 111 0.61 13.76 20.75
N GLU A 112 1.68 14.57 20.79
CA GLU A 112 1.64 15.89 21.43
C GLU A 112 0.65 16.86 20.75
N VAL A 113 0.58 16.85 19.41
CA VAL A 113 -0.42 17.61 18.65
C VAL A 113 -1.84 17.13 18.97
N GLN A 114 -2.07 15.81 19.00
CA GLN A 114 -3.36 15.21 19.36
C GLN A 114 -3.78 15.55 20.80
N GLY A 115 -2.86 15.49 21.75
CA GLY A 115 -3.11 15.81 23.16
C GLY A 115 -3.31 17.30 23.45
N GLY A 116 -2.93 18.20 22.52
CA GLY A 116 -3.11 19.66 22.65
C GLY A 116 -4.55 20.14 22.49
N ASN A 117 -5.45 19.24 22.09
CA ASN A 117 -6.83 19.51 21.70
C ASN A 117 -7.87 19.17 22.79
N THR A 118 -7.45 19.01 24.05
CA THR A 118 -8.27 18.36 25.10
C THR A 118 -9.30 19.25 25.80
N ALA A 119 -9.55 20.48 25.34
CA ALA A 119 -10.38 21.47 26.04
C ALA A 119 -11.42 22.21 25.16
N GLY A 120 -11.89 21.59 24.08
CA GLY A 120 -12.88 22.16 23.14
C GLY A 120 -14.30 21.63 23.31
N SER A 121 -15.29 22.41 22.87
CA SER A 121 -16.68 21.99 22.67
C SER A 121 -16.79 21.04 21.47
N GLU A 122 -17.84 20.19 21.44
CA GLU A 122 -18.10 19.23 20.34
C GLU A 122 -18.31 19.89 18.95
N GLU A 123 -18.44 21.23 18.87
CA GLU A 123 -18.58 22.00 17.63
C GLU A 123 -17.28 22.71 17.17
N ASP A 124 -16.14 22.47 17.81
CA ASP A 124 -14.91 23.22 17.53
C ASP A 124 -14.18 22.70 16.26
N THR A 125 -13.78 23.63 15.38
CA THR A 125 -13.05 23.37 14.13
C THR A 125 -11.61 22.89 14.32
N VAL A 126 -11.02 23.17 15.49
CA VAL A 126 -9.64 22.76 15.84
C VAL A 126 -9.53 21.23 15.98
N PRO A 127 -10.39 20.54 16.76
CA PRO A 127 -10.43 19.09 16.80
C PRO A 127 -10.49 18.38 15.46
N GLU A 128 -11.33 18.86 14.55
CA GLU A 128 -11.47 18.29 13.21
C GLU A 128 -10.17 18.45 12.41
N ALA A 129 -9.58 19.65 12.43
CA ALA A 129 -8.31 19.91 11.75
C ALA A 129 -7.15 19.07 12.33
N VAL A 130 -7.12 18.84 13.66
CA VAL A 130 -6.15 17.94 14.31
C VAL A 130 -6.34 16.50 13.84
N ALA A 131 -7.58 16.00 13.75
CA ALA A 131 -7.87 14.65 13.28
C ALA A 131 -7.44 14.46 11.82
N LEU A 132 -7.82 15.39 10.93
CA LEU A 132 -7.42 15.38 9.52
C LEU A 132 -5.91 15.40 9.35
N LEU A 133 -5.20 16.25 10.10
CA LEU A 133 -3.75 16.30 10.09
C LEU A 133 -3.15 14.96 10.53
N SER A 134 -3.67 14.41 11.63
CA SER A 134 -3.23 13.15 12.23
C SER A 134 -3.34 11.99 11.26
N ASP A 135 -4.47 11.84 10.58
CA ASP A 135 -4.67 10.77 9.61
C ASP A 135 -3.62 10.81 8.48
N SER A 136 -3.33 11.99 7.93
CA SER A 136 -2.31 12.11 6.89
C SER A 136 -0.89 11.87 7.38
N TYR A 137 -0.56 12.29 8.60
CA TYR A 137 0.73 12.00 9.20
C TYR A 137 0.87 10.51 9.47
N GLN A 138 -0.14 9.87 10.05
CA GLN A 138 -0.12 8.44 10.32
C GLN A 138 0.04 7.63 9.02
N ALA A 139 -0.72 7.96 7.98
CA ALA A 139 -0.57 7.34 6.66
C ALA A 139 0.85 7.51 6.09
N TYR A 140 1.45 8.71 6.23
CA TYR A 140 2.83 8.96 5.80
C TYR A 140 3.84 8.13 6.60
N LEU A 141 3.71 8.08 7.93
CA LEU A 141 4.59 7.30 8.81
C LEU A 141 4.52 5.81 8.47
N GLU A 142 3.31 5.26 8.32
CA GLU A 142 3.10 3.86 7.95
C GLU A 142 3.66 3.54 6.56
N SER A 143 3.48 4.45 5.59
CA SER A 143 4.04 4.29 4.24
C SER A 143 5.57 4.28 4.24
N MET A 144 6.21 5.12 5.06
CA MET A 144 7.67 5.20 5.16
C MET A 144 8.25 4.01 5.92
N GLU A 145 7.59 3.53 6.98
CA GLU A 145 7.97 2.29 7.65
C GLU A 145 7.83 1.09 6.72
N GLY A 146 6.71 0.97 6.02
CA GLY A 146 6.50 -0.11 5.06
C GLY A 146 7.57 -0.10 3.96
N LEU A 147 8.04 1.09 3.55
CA LEU A 147 9.10 1.24 2.58
C LEU A 147 10.40 0.64 3.10
N VAL A 148 10.77 0.92 4.34
CA VAL A 148 12.00 0.42 4.98
C VAL A 148 11.89 -1.07 5.32
N ASP A 149 10.84 -1.47 6.02
CA ASP A 149 10.68 -2.83 6.54
C ASP A 149 10.53 -3.88 5.43
N SER A 150 9.90 -3.50 4.31
CA SER A 150 9.70 -4.40 3.17
C SER A 150 10.76 -4.27 2.08
N TYR A 151 11.72 -3.35 2.21
CA TYR A 151 12.78 -3.18 1.21
C TYR A 151 13.62 -4.44 0.99
N PRO A 152 14.03 -5.20 2.03
CA PRO A 152 14.76 -6.45 1.82
C PRO A 152 14.00 -7.46 0.95
N LEU A 153 12.68 -7.57 1.16
CA LEU A 153 11.81 -8.46 0.39
C LEU A 153 11.71 -8.00 -1.08
N PHE A 154 11.54 -6.69 -1.29
CA PHE A 154 11.47 -6.12 -2.63
C PHE A 154 12.80 -6.24 -3.40
N GLU A 155 13.92 -5.81 -2.80
CA GLU A 155 15.26 -5.85 -3.43
C GLU A 155 15.69 -7.29 -3.71
N GLY A 156 15.35 -8.21 -2.80
CA GLY A 156 15.66 -9.61 -2.91
C GLY A 156 14.89 -10.31 -4.03
N LEU A 157 13.70 -9.84 -4.40
CA LEU A 157 12.69 -10.61 -5.14
C LEU A 157 13.20 -11.39 -6.37
N PHE A 158 14.09 -10.80 -7.15
CA PHE A 158 14.65 -11.38 -8.39
C PHE A 158 16.10 -11.86 -8.29
N ARG A 159 16.70 -11.89 -7.10
CA ARG A 159 18.08 -12.38 -6.92
C ARG A 159 18.15 -13.91 -6.92
N GLN A 160 19.36 -14.44 -7.15
CA GLN A 160 19.59 -15.88 -7.30
C GLN A 160 19.20 -16.69 -6.05
N ASP A 161 19.26 -16.07 -4.87
CA ASP A 161 18.86 -16.62 -3.57
C ASP A 161 17.35 -16.48 -3.27
N ALA A 162 16.54 -16.00 -4.23
CA ALA A 162 15.18 -15.53 -3.98
C ALA A 162 14.11 -16.01 -4.97
N GLY A 163 12.85 -15.80 -4.57
CA GLY A 163 11.67 -16.50 -5.07
C GLY A 163 11.33 -16.35 -6.55
N CYS A 164 11.65 -15.22 -7.20
CA CYS A 164 11.20 -14.94 -8.58
C CYS A 164 12.28 -15.10 -9.66
N SER A 165 13.53 -15.37 -9.30
CA SER A 165 14.64 -15.53 -10.27
C SER A 165 14.41 -16.66 -11.28
N GLY A 166 13.63 -17.67 -10.90
CA GLY A 166 13.27 -18.80 -11.74
C GLY A 166 12.19 -18.52 -12.78
N LEU A 167 11.51 -17.36 -12.78
CA LEU A 167 10.41 -17.10 -13.72
C LEU A 167 10.86 -17.06 -15.19
N PHE A 168 12.15 -16.81 -15.44
CA PHE A 168 12.73 -16.68 -16.78
C PHE A 168 13.37 -17.99 -17.28
N VAL A 169 12.62 -19.09 -17.26
CA VAL A 169 13.05 -20.46 -17.65
C VAL A 169 13.33 -20.67 -19.13
N GLY A 170 13.20 -19.64 -19.98
CA GLY A 170 13.19 -19.75 -21.44
C GLY A 170 14.42 -20.44 -22.06
N SER A 171 15.60 -20.37 -21.45
CA SER A 171 16.83 -21.00 -21.95
C SER A 171 17.10 -22.42 -21.47
N LYS A 172 16.28 -22.94 -20.53
CA LYS A 172 16.52 -24.25 -19.88
C LYS A 172 15.59 -25.37 -20.37
N ALA A 173 14.50 -25.04 -21.06
CA ALA A 173 13.51 -26.01 -21.51
C ALA A 173 13.80 -26.51 -22.93
N ALA A 174 13.65 -27.81 -23.18
CA ALA A 174 13.79 -28.44 -24.49
C ALA A 174 12.53 -28.29 -25.37
N ASN A 175 11.35 -28.09 -24.77
CA ASN A 175 10.07 -27.88 -25.47
C ASN A 175 9.12 -26.96 -24.65
N LEU A 176 7.94 -26.65 -25.18
CA LEU A 176 7.01 -25.72 -24.54
C LEU A 176 6.32 -26.31 -23.31
N ARG A 177 6.07 -27.62 -23.31
CA ARG A 177 5.50 -28.33 -22.15
C ARG A 177 6.45 -28.28 -20.95
N GLU A 178 7.73 -28.54 -21.19
CA GLU A 178 8.77 -28.45 -20.16
C GLU A 178 8.91 -27.00 -19.66
N ARG A 179 8.88 -26.01 -20.55
CA ARG A 179 8.90 -24.59 -20.16
C ARG A 179 7.71 -24.23 -19.26
N GLN A 180 6.51 -24.67 -19.62
CA GLN A 180 5.31 -24.46 -18.81
C GLN A 180 5.45 -25.10 -17.43
N THR A 181 6.00 -26.31 -17.36
CA THR A 181 6.24 -27.02 -16.10
C THR A 181 7.25 -26.30 -15.22
N LEU A 182 8.40 -25.90 -15.79
CA LEU A 182 9.45 -25.17 -15.08
C LEU A 182 8.96 -23.79 -14.60
N LEU A 183 8.15 -23.10 -15.42
CA LEU A 183 7.53 -21.84 -15.03
C LEU A 183 6.59 -22.03 -13.84
N ALA A 184 5.71 -23.02 -13.89
CA ALA A 184 4.78 -23.31 -12.78
C ALA A 184 5.54 -23.63 -11.48
N GLN A 185 6.64 -24.39 -11.57
CA GLN A 185 7.50 -24.68 -10.42
C GLN A 185 8.17 -23.41 -9.86
N ALA A 186 8.64 -22.52 -10.73
CA ALA A 186 9.23 -21.24 -10.33
C ALA A 186 8.21 -20.22 -9.81
N ALA A 187 6.96 -20.29 -10.28
CA ALA A 187 5.89 -19.39 -9.87
C ALA A 187 5.51 -19.59 -8.40
N VAL A 188 5.62 -20.80 -7.85
CA VAL A 188 5.28 -21.10 -6.44
C VAL A 188 6.09 -20.23 -5.44
N PRO A 189 7.43 -20.32 -5.39
CA PRO A 189 8.21 -19.51 -4.46
C PRO A 189 8.12 -18.01 -4.79
N CYS A 190 7.91 -17.64 -6.05
CA CYS A 190 7.71 -16.25 -6.42
C CYS A 190 6.41 -15.69 -5.84
N ARG A 191 5.30 -16.41 -5.96
CA ARG A 191 4.00 -16.01 -5.40
C ARG A 191 4.03 -15.92 -3.88
N GLU A 192 4.80 -16.79 -3.22
CA GLU A 192 5.02 -16.69 -1.78
C GLU A 192 5.71 -15.37 -1.41
N ALA A 193 6.81 -15.03 -2.08
CA ALA A 193 7.52 -13.76 -1.87
C ALA A 193 6.63 -12.54 -2.18
N VAL A 194 5.87 -12.61 -3.28
CA VAL A 194 4.90 -11.58 -3.66
C VAL A 194 3.79 -11.44 -2.60
N ASN A 195 3.30 -12.53 -2.04
CA ASN A 195 2.27 -12.49 -0.99
C ASN A 195 2.79 -11.90 0.32
N GLN A 196 4.07 -12.11 0.65
CA GLN A 196 4.70 -11.41 1.77
C GLN A 196 4.77 -9.90 1.50
N LEU A 197 5.15 -9.49 0.27
CA LEU A 197 5.23 -8.08 -0.11
C LEU A 197 3.85 -7.38 -0.11
N LYS A 198 2.76 -8.11 -0.39
CA LYS A 198 1.37 -7.61 -0.26
C LYS A 198 0.99 -7.24 1.18
N GLN A 199 1.72 -7.71 2.19
CA GLN A 199 1.52 -7.35 3.60
C GLN A 199 2.27 -6.08 4.00
N SER A 200 3.03 -5.48 3.07
CA SER A 200 3.72 -4.21 3.33
C SER A 200 2.71 -3.10 3.66
N LYS A 201 3.10 -2.21 4.56
CA LYS A 201 2.37 -0.95 4.79
C LYS A 201 2.60 0.09 3.68
N ASN A 202 3.53 -0.17 2.77
CA ASN A 202 3.80 0.72 1.66
C ASN A 202 2.94 0.39 0.44
N VAL A 203 2.07 1.33 0.05
CA VAL A 203 1.10 1.13 -1.04
C VAL A 203 1.79 0.82 -2.37
N ALA A 204 2.93 1.46 -2.69
CA ALA A 204 3.64 1.20 -3.94
C ALA A 204 4.14 -0.26 -4.03
N TYR A 205 4.61 -0.83 -2.92
CA TYR A 205 5.00 -2.25 -2.87
C TYR A 205 3.80 -3.19 -2.96
N VAL A 206 2.69 -2.85 -2.32
CA VAL A 206 1.46 -3.66 -2.41
C VAL A 206 0.90 -3.66 -3.83
N GLU A 207 0.87 -2.51 -4.50
CA GLU A 207 0.41 -2.39 -5.89
C GLU A 207 1.34 -3.11 -6.87
N PHE A 208 2.65 -2.95 -6.70
CA PHE A 208 3.64 -3.72 -7.45
C PHE A 208 3.43 -5.23 -7.28
N ALA A 209 3.28 -5.69 -6.04
CA ALA A 209 3.08 -7.11 -5.74
C ALA A 209 1.80 -7.66 -6.36
N ARG A 210 0.69 -6.91 -6.34
CA ARG A 210 -0.55 -7.28 -7.02
C ARG A 210 -0.37 -7.37 -8.53
N THR A 211 0.33 -6.41 -9.12
CA THR A 211 0.57 -6.37 -10.56
C THR A 211 1.46 -7.53 -10.99
N LEU A 212 2.53 -7.80 -10.24
CA LEU A 212 3.43 -8.92 -10.49
C LEU A 212 2.71 -10.28 -10.39
N ASP A 213 1.84 -10.47 -9.40
CA ASP A 213 1.04 -11.69 -9.27
C ASP A 213 0.14 -11.93 -10.50
N ASN A 214 -0.49 -10.85 -11.01
CA ASN A 214 -1.29 -10.89 -12.23
C ASN A 214 -0.43 -11.24 -13.47
N GLU A 215 0.77 -10.65 -13.59
CA GLU A 215 1.69 -10.96 -14.68
C GLU A 215 2.16 -12.43 -14.63
N ILE A 216 2.44 -12.96 -13.44
CA ILE A 216 2.79 -14.38 -13.27
C ILE A 216 1.63 -15.27 -13.73
N ALA A 217 0.39 -14.96 -13.32
CA ALA A 217 -0.79 -15.70 -13.75
C ALA A 217 -0.99 -15.66 -15.29
N GLN A 218 -0.76 -14.51 -15.91
CA GLN A 218 -0.82 -14.37 -17.37
C GLN A 218 0.29 -15.18 -18.05
N LEU A 219 1.52 -15.15 -17.53
CA LEU A 219 2.63 -15.94 -18.06
C LEU A 219 2.33 -17.44 -18.01
N GLU A 220 1.79 -17.94 -16.89
CA GLU A 220 1.39 -19.34 -16.75
C GLU A 220 0.29 -19.73 -17.75
N SER A 221 -0.75 -18.90 -17.86
CA SER A 221 -1.85 -19.12 -18.79
C SER A 221 -1.36 -19.16 -20.24
N HIS A 222 -0.52 -18.21 -20.66
CA HIS A 222 0.02 -18.17 -22.00
C HIS A 222 1.01 -19.31 -22.28
N ALA A 223 1.82 -19.70 -21.28
CA ALA A 223 2.67 -20.88 -21.40
C ALA A 223 1.86 -22.16 -21.61
N GLU A 224 0.74 -22.33 -20.89
CA GLU A 224 -0.18 -23.46 -21.09
C GLU A 224 -0.79 -23.47 -22.49
N THR A 225 -1.28 -22.33 -22.99
CA THR A 225 -1.85 -22.24 -24.35
C THR A 225 -0.80 -22.60 -25.41
N THR A 226 0.41 -22.08 -25.28
CA THR A 226 1.48 -22.38 -26.26
C THR A 226 1.92 -23.84 -26.21
N ALA A 227 2.01 -24.45 -25.03
CA ALA A 227 2.32 -25.87 -24.86
C ALA A 227 1.24 -26.78 -25.49
N LYS A 228 -0.04 -26.53 -25.19
CA LYS A 228 -1.16 -27.27 -25.81
C LYS A 228 -1.17 -27.13 -27.32
N SER A 229 -0.85 -25.95 -27.84
CA SER A 229 -0.83 -25.69 -29.28
C SER A 229 0.31 -26.42 -30.00
N GLU A 230 1.47 -26.62 -29.35
CA GLU A 230 2.57 -27.45 -29.85
C GLU A 230 2.18 -28.94 -29.85
N GLU A 231 1.49 -29.41 -28.81
CA GLU A 231 0.95 -30.78 -28.77
C GLU A 231 -0.05 -31.03 -29.91
N ASN A 232 -0.98 -30.08 -30.14
CA ASN A 232 -1.92 -30.12 -31.25
C ASN A 232 -1.21 -30.10 -32.61
N TYR A 233 -0.09 -29.36 -32.75
CA TYR A 233 0.68 -29.35 -33.98
C TYR A 233 1.21 -30.77 -34.32
N ASN A 234 1.76 -31.48 -33.32
CA ASN A 234 2.21 -32.86 -33.50
C ASN A 234 1.05 -33.79 -33.89
N GLU A 235 -0.14 -33.60 -33.31
CA GLU A 235 -1.36 -34.30 -33.74
C GLU A 235 -1.73 -33.98 -35.20
N PHE A 236 -1.68 -32.72 -35.61
CA PHE A 236 -2.02 -32.32 -36.98
C PHE A 236 -1.07 -32.90 -38.02
N VAL A 237 0.23 -33.00 -37.72
CA VAL A 237 1.19 -33.66 -38.60
C VAL A 237 0.79 -35.13 -38.82
N ARG A 238 0.46 -35.85 -37.73
CA ARG A 238 -0.01 -37.24 -37.78
C ARG A 238 -1.31 -37.38 -38.57
N LEU A 239 -2.31 -36.52 -38.30
CA LEU A 239 -3.59 -36.53 -39.00
C LEU A 239 -3.42 -36.24 -40.49
N LYS A 240 -2.55 -35.29 -40.86
CA LYS A 240 -2.22 -34.99 -42.26
C LYS A 240 -1.68 -36.24 -42.96
N ASP A 241 -0.74 -36.96 -42.35
CA ASP A 241 -0.19 -38.20 -42.93
C ASP A 241 -1.25 -39.30 -43.05
N GLU A 242 -2.16 -39.42 -42.06
CA GLU A 242 -3.31 -40.34 -42.14
C GLU A 242 -4.27 -40.00 -43.29
N TYR A 243 -4.59 -38.72 -43.51
CA TYR A 243 -5.45 -38.30 -44.61
C TYR A 243 -4.79 -38.49 -45.97
N VAL A 244 -3.48 -38.26 -46.10
CA VAL A 244 -2.71 -38.59 -47.32
C VAL A 244 -2.88 -40.09 -47.62
N LYS A 245 -2.67 -40.96 -46.62
CA LYS A 245 -2.85 -42.40 -46.79
C LYS A 245 -4.29 -42.78 -47.19
N LYS A 246 -5.31 -42.19 -46.56
CA LYS A 246 -6.72 -42.44 -46.92
C LYS A 246 -7.03 -42.05 -48.36
N ILE A 247 -6.46 -40.94 -48.84
CA ILE A 247 -6.63 -40.48 -50.23
C ILE A 247 -5.93 -41.43 -51.20
N ASP A 248 -4.71 -41.87 -50.88
CA ASP A 248 -3.97 -42.84 -51.70
C ASP A 248 -4.72 -44.19 -51.78
N GLU A 249 -5.25 -44.68 -50.66
CA GLU A 249 -6.06 -45.90 -50.60
C GLU A 249 -7.38 -45.77 -51.38
N ALA A 250 -8.07 -44.63 -51.25
CA ALA A 250 -9.29 -44.35 -52.02
C ALA A 250 -9.01 -44.28 -53.53
N THR A 251 -7.88 -43.69 -53.91
CA THR A 251 -7.40 -43.61 -55.30
C THR A 251 -7.09 -44.99 -55.86
N ALA A 252 -6.32 -45.80 -55.13
CA ALA A 252 -5.92 -47.13 -55.56
C ALA A 252 -7.10 -48.07 -55.83
N ARG A 253 -8.22 -47.90 -55.13
CA ARG A 253 -9.44 -48.71 -55.31
C ARG A 253 -10.53 -48.07 -56.16
N ASN A 254 -10.28 -46.91 -56.78
CA ASN A 254 -11.28 -46.14 -57.53
C ASN A 254 -12.56 -45.88 -56.71
N ALA A 255 -12.39 -45.28 -55.53
CA ALA A 255 -13.51 -44.89 -54.66
C ALA A 255 -14.54 -43.99 -55.38
N PRO A 256 -15.82 -44.02 -54.98
CA PRO A 256 -16.84 -43.15 -55.57
C PRO A 256 -16.66 -41.68 -55.17
N ASP A 257 -17.11 -40.75 -56.02
CA ASP A 257 -17.04 -39.30 -55.80
C ASP A 257 -17.58 -38.84 -54.44
N ALA A 258 -18.65 -39.49 -53.96
CA ALA A 258 -19.24 -39.20 -52.65
C ALA A 258 -18.24 -39.37 -51.49
N GLU A 259 -17.31 -40.33 -51.62
CA GLU A 259 -16.28 -40.55 -50.62
C GLU A 259 -15.18 -39.48 -50.68
N TYR A 260 -14.77 -39.06 -51.88
CA TYR A 260 -13.83 -37.94 -52.03
C TYR A 260 -14.39 -36.62 -51.51
N LEU A 261 -15.69 -36.37 -51.73
CA LEU A 261 -16.37 -35.20 -51.16
C LEU A 261 -16.32 -35.21 -49.63
N LYS A 262 -16.58 -36.37 -49.00
CA LYS A 262 -16.46 -36.52 -47.55
C LYS A 262 -15.04 -36.28 -47.05
N LEU A 263 -14.03 -36.85 -47.72
CA LEU A 263 -12.62 -36.60 -47.39
C LEU A 263 -12.23 -35.12 -47.54
N ALA A 264 -12.77 -34.43 -48.55
CA ALA A 264 -12.54 -33.00 -48.76
C ALA A 264 -13.16 -32.16 -47.63
N ASP A 265 -14.38 -32.49 -47.18
CA ASP A 265 -15.02 -31.82 -46.04
C ASP A 265 -14.26 -32.05 -44.73
N GLU A 266 -13.80 -33.28 -44.48
CA GLU A 266 -12.97 -33.64 -43.33
C GLU A 266 -11.63 -32.87 -43.33
N LEU A 267 -10.98 -32.76 -44.50
CA LEU A 267 -9.76 -31.97 -44.67
C LEU A 267 -10.00 -30.46 -44.48
N LYS A 268 -11.14 -29.93 -44.93
CA LYS A 268 -11.53 -28.53 -44.71
C LYS A 268 -11.72 -28.24 -43.23
N ALA A 269 -12.35 -29.16 -42.50
CA ALA A 269 -12.50 -29.07 -41.04
C ALA A 269 -11.13 -29.14 -40.34
N LEU A 270 -10.24 -30.06 -40.74
CA LEU A 270 -8.87 -30.13 -40.22
C LEU A 270 -8.09 -28.84 -40.46
N ASN A 271 -8.15 -28.29 -41.68
CA ASN A 271 -7.47 -27.03 -42.02
C ASN A 271 -8.00 -25.85 -41.17
N THR A 272 -9.29 -25.86 -40.85
CA THR A 272 -9.89 -24.86 -39.95
C THR A 272 -9.36 -25.01 -38.53
N ARG A 273 -9.26 -26.23 -38.00
CA ARG A 273 -8.63 -26.52 -36.69
C ARG A 273 -7.17 -26.05 -36.66
N ILE A 274 -6.39 -26.33 -37.70
CA ILE A 274 -4.98 -25.89 -37.82
C ILE A 274 -4.88 -24.36 -37.78
N LYS A 275 -5.73 -23.65 -38.54
CA LYS A 275 -5.73 -22.18 -38.55
C LYS A 275 -6.07 -21.59 -37.18
N ASN A 276 -7.07 -22.13 -36.49
CA ASN A 276 -7.46 -21.67 -35.16
C ASN A 276 -6.33 -21.90 -34.15
N ASN A 277 -5.75 -23.11 -34.12
CA ASN A 277 -4.62 -23.43 -33.24
C ASN A 277 -3.41 -22.52 -33.48
N ARG A 278 -3.08 -22.22 -34.74
CA ARG A 278 -2.00 -21.28 -35.07
C ARG A 278 -2.31 -19.87 -34.54
N SER A 279 -3.54 -19.39 -34.71
CA SER A 279 -3.94 -18.08 -34.22
C SER A 279 -3.85 -17.99 -32.70
N GLU A 280 -4.28 -19.03 -31.98
CA GLU A 280 -4.18 -19.12 -30.53
C GLU A 280 -2.73 -19.14 -30.06
N PHE A 281 -1.88 -19.94 -30.73
CA PHE A 281 -0.45 -19.98 -30.47
C PHE A 281 0.21 -18.62 -30.67
N ASP A 282 0.02 -17.98 -31.83
CA ASP A 282 0.66 -16.71 -32.16
C ASP A 282 0.23 -15.61 -31.17
N PHE A 283 -1.05 -15.60 -30.77
CA PHE A 283 -1.56 -14.68 -29.75
C PHE A 283 -0.90 -14.92 -28.39
N ALA A 284 -0.91 -16.16 -27.88
CA ALA A 284 -0.36 -16.49 -26.58
C ALA A 284 1.17 -16.31 -26.52
N ALA A 285 1.89 -16.73 -27.57
CA ALA A 285 3.33 -16.58 -27.66
C ALA A 285 3.74 -15.10 -27.63
N LYS A 286 3.03 -14.23 -28.38
CA LYS A 286 3.29 -12.79 -28.35
C LYS A 286 3.06 -12.19 -26.96
N ARG A 287 1.98 -12.58 -26.28
CA ARG A 287 1.67 -12.09 -24.92
C ARG A 287 2.67 -12.58 -23.89
N TYR A 288 3.06 -13.86 -23.96
CA TYR A 288 4.11 -14.42 -23.12
C TYR A 288 5.43 -13.66 -23.26
N LEU A 289 5.87 -13.41 -24.50
CA LEU A 289 7.11 -12.67 -24.76
C LEU A 289 7.05 -11.23 -24.29
N ASN A 290 5.90 -10.55 -24.46
CA ASN A 290 5.70 -9.21 -23.93
C ASN A 290 5.77 -9.20 -22.40
N GLY A 291 5.07 -10.10 -21.71
CA GLY A 291 5.11 -10.18 -20.24
C GLY A 291 6.53 -10.40 -19.71
N VAL A 292 7.31 -11.28 -20.34
CA VAL A 292 8.73 -11.48 -19.99
C VAL A 292 9.56 -10.21 -20.22
N ARG A 293 9.34 -9.50 -21.34
CA ARG A 293 10.09 -8.29 -21.70
C ARG A 293 9.74 -7.09 -20.82
N ASP A 294 8.49 -6.99 -20.39
CA ASP A 294 7.98 -5.82 -19.68
C ASP A 294 8.19 -5.96 -18.14
N MET A 295 8.54 -7.16 -17.65
CA MET A 295 8.82 -7.42 -16.23
C MET A 295 9.93 -6.55 -15.60
N PRO A 296 11.07 -6.28 -16.25
CA PRO A 296 12.09 -5.37 -15.70
C PRO A 296 11.57 -3.94 -15.50
N THR A 297 10.74 -3.46 -16.43
CA THR A 297 10.10 -2.13 -16.35
C THR A 297 9.21 -2.05 -15.11
N LEU A 298 8.42 -3.10 -14.83
CA LEU A 298 7.58 -3.18 -13.63
C LEU A 298 8.41 -2.95 -12.35
N VAL A 299 9.59 -3.55 -12.25
CA VAL A 299 10.49 -3.41 -11.10
C VAL A 299 11.10 -2.01 -11.03
N GLU A 300 11.54 -1.47 -12.17
CA GLU A 300 12.15 -0.14 -12.26
C GLU A 300 11.16 0.98 -11.88
N GLU A 301 9.90 0.85 -12.29
CA GLU A 301 8.85 1.84 -12.02
C GLU A 301 8.54 2.02 -10.54
N VAL A 302 8.82 1.02 -9.69
CA VAL A 302 8.55 1.12 -8.24
C VAL A 302 9.27 2.31 -7.63
N PHE A 303 10.57 2.46 -7.87
CA PHE A 303 11.35 3.56 -7.30
C PHE A 303 11.41 4.79 -8.20
N SER A 304 11.44 4.60 -9.53
CA SER A 304 11.52 5.74 -10.46
C SER A 304 10.22 6.54 -10.52
N LYS A 305 9.09 5.92 -10.15
CA LYS A 305 7.76 6.52 -10.25
C LYS A 305 6.91 6.30 -9.00
N ASN A 306 6.52 5.07 -8.69
CA ASN A 306 5.42 4.80 -7.75
C ASN A 306 5.72 5.30 -6.32
N VAL A 307 6.88 4.94 -5.75
CA VAL A 307 7.33 5.44 -4.44
C VAL A 307 7.47 6.96 -4.47
N SER A 308 8.03 7.53 -5.53
CA SER A 308 8.19 8.98 -5.67
C SER A 308 6.84 9.70 -5.67
N ASP A 309 5.86 9.19 -6.39
CA ASP A 309 4.54 9.80 -6.52
C ASP A 309 3.75 9.70 -5.21
N HIS A 310 3.86 8.60 -4.46
CA HIS A 310 3.30 8.50 -3.11
C HIS A 310 3.91 9.51 -2.15
N ILE A 311 5.24 9.69 -2.18
CA ILE A 311 5.91 10.70 -1.33
C ILE A 311 5.45 12.11 -1.71
N LYS A 312 5.42 12.44 -3.00
CA LYS A 312 4.93 13.74 -3.50
C LYS A 312 3.48 14.00 -3.08
N HIS A 313 2.63 12.98 -3.07
CA HIS A 313 1.25 13.12 -2.60
C HIS A 313 1.21 13.58 -1.13
N HIS A 314 1.98 12.93 -0.25
CA HIS A 314 2.08 13.36 1.14
C HIS A 314 2.71 14.76 1.29
N ASP A 315 3.73 15.09 0.48
CA ASP A 315 4.34 16.42 0.46
C ASP A 315 3.39 17.53 0.00
N ALA A 316 2.38 17.20 -0.82
CA ALA A 316 1.34 18.15 -1.20
C ALA A 316 0.27 18.30 -0.12
N VAL A 317 -0.21 17.19 0.46
CA VAL A 317 -1.39 17.19 1.34
C VAL A 317 -1.06 17.63 2.76
N ILE A 318 0.06 17.19 3.33
CA ILE A 318 0.41 17.46 4.73
C ILE A 318 0.59 18.95 5.02
N PRO A 319 1.35 19.73 4.23
CA PRO A 319 1.52 21.16 4.49
C PRO A 319 0.20 21.94 4.44
N ILE A 320 -0.72 21.56 3.54
CA ILE A 320 -2.06 22.14 3.48
C ILE A 320 -2.82 21.88 4.79
N ARG A 321 -2.80 20.65 5.30
CA ARG A 321 -3.48 20.30 6.56
C ARG A 321 -2.83 20.95 7.79
N VAL A 322 -1.51 21.17 7.77
CA VAL A 322 -0.83 21.99 8.79
C VAL A 322 -1.37 23.43 8.75
N GLN A 323 -1.53 24.00 7.55
CA GLN A 323 -2.07 25.36 7.42
C GLN A 323 -3.54 25.43 7.88
N VAL A 324 -4.38 24.46 7.51
CA VAL A 324 -5.78 24.38 7.96
C VAL A 324 -5.87 24.36 9.48
N LEU A 325 -5.01 23.60 10.17
CA LEU A 325 -4.98 23.61 11.64
C LEU A 325 -4.53 24.97 12.19
N LYS A 326 -3.54 25.63 11.59
CA LYS A 326 -3.14 26.98 12.00
C LYS A 326 -4.28 27.99 11.83
N ASP A 327 -4.99 27.93 10.71
CA ASP A 327 -6.12 28.82 10.43
C ASP A 327 -7.28 28.57 11.39
N ALA A 328 -7.57 27.30 11.71
CA ALA A 328 -8.59 26.94 12.70
C ALA A 328 -8.23 27.45 14.11
N ILE A 329 -6.95 27.36 14.50
CA ILE A 329 -6.47 27.90 15.77
C ILE A 329 -6.58 29.43 15.78
N ASP A 330 -6.23 30.10 14.68
CA ASP A 330 -6.30 31.57 14.59
C ASP A 330 -7.73 32.08 14.65
N ALA A 331 -8.69 31.36 14.09
CA ALA A 331 -10.11 31.65 14.23
C ALA A 331 -10.56 31.53 15.71
N ASP A 332 -10.21 30.43 16.38
CA ASP A 332 -10.60 30.19 17.79
C ASP A 332 -9.93 31.18 18.76
N LEU A 333 -8.73 31.70 18.42
CA LEU A 333 -8.04 32.71 19.21
C LEU A 333 -8.57 34.14 19.01
N ALA A 334 -9.33 34.38 17.93
CA ALA A 334 -9.90 35.68 17.60
C ALA A 334 -11.30 35.91 18.17
N GLU A 335 -12.01 34.83 18.55
CA GLU A 335 -13.29 34.85 19.29
C GLU A 335 -13.10 35.08 20.80
#